data_AF-A0A7V3CZI1-F1
#
_entry.id   AF-A0A7V3CZI1-F1
#
_cell.length_a   1.000
_cell.length_b   1.000
_cell.length_c   1.000
_cell.angle_alpha   90.00
_cell.angle_beta   90.00
_cell.angle_gamma   90.00
#
_symmetry.space_group_name_H-M   'P 1'
#
loop_
_entity.id
_entity.type
_entity.pdbx_description
1 polymer ?
#
loop_
_entity_poly.entity_id
_entity_poly.type
_entity_poly.pdbx_seq_one_letter_code
_entity_poly.pdbx_strand_id
1 'polypeptide(L)'
;MKDVIKFSIIRRIYSRHINRKNPCKSCHVIKNKLPPKSTELPPKPTNILQNNHQNLSNLSESKQFKCNYCQNTFVRNDSLNRHLSGRCKVKKQQDNEKEDLLQKLVNEMAEMKAEIKKNNEEIRRKDDHVANLEMKLQKLESENKKYIQKIKNQQNNKITTQNNIDKQQNINVNFKLLAFGKEDMTNLADDVCKKILNKGFKSVPNLVEFVHFNKNKPENHNVYISNMQNNYVLVYDGEDWKLKERDNVLQQLIDNKTEILSDKFDELLNKLDEPTIRKFQRFLDQKDEDKIISNIKNDLKLLLYNNKKIPERTRELLSSNDDDIQMIEVNKN
;
A
#
# COMPACT_ATOMS: atom_id res chain seq x y z
N MET A 1 33.64 -4.90 31.83
CA MET A 1 32.33 -5.54 31.55
C MET A 1 31.61 -6.11 32.78
N LYS A 2 32.26 -6.20 33.97
CA LYS A 2 31.59 -6.64 35.22
C LYS A 2 30.93 -5.50 36.02
N ASP A 3 31.29 -4.23 35.78
CA ASP A 3 30.73 -3.08 36.52
C ASP A 3 29.43 -2.51 35.94
N VAL A 4 29.16 -2.71 34.64
CA VAL A 4 27.91 -2.24 33.98
C VAL A 4 26.70 -3.11 34.39
N ILE A 5 26.93 -4.38 34.70
CA ILE A 5 25.88 -5.31 35.15
C ILE A 5 25.50 -5.05 36.62
N LYS A 6 26.46 -4.64 37.47
CA LYS A 6 26.18 -4.24 38.87
C LYS A 6 25.30 -2.99 38.96
N PHE A 7 25.48 -2.01 38.09
CA PHE A 7 24.68 -0.76 38.09
C PHE A 7 23.22 -0.97 37.62
N SER A 8 23.00 -1.86 36.63
CA SER A 8 21.68 -2.19 36.10
C SER A 8 20.77 -2.88 37.13
N ILE A 9 21.33 -3.81 37.91
CA ILE A 9 20.59 -4.57 38.92
C ILE A 9 20.23 -3.69 40.13
N ILE A 10 21.15 -2.83 40.59
CA ILE A 10 20.91 -1.91 41.72
C ILE A 10 19.82 -0.88 41.37
N ARG A 11 19.81 -0.35 40.14
CA ARG A 11 18.80 0.62 39.67
C ARG A 11 17.40 0.00 39.59
N ARG A 12 17.30 -1.26 39.15
CA ARG A 12 16.02 -1.99 39.06
C ARG A 12 15.44 -2.38 40.43
N ILE A 13 16.31 -2.61 41.42
CA ILE A 13 15.91 -2.87 42.82
C ILE A 13 15.47 -1.57 43.51
N TYR A 14 16.18 -0.45 43.27
CA TYR A 14 15.83 0.87 43.80
C TYR A 14 14.46 1.35 43.30
N SER A 15 14.19 1.32 41.98
CA SER A 15 12.89 1.72 41.42
C SER A 15 11.71 0.88 41.92
N ARG A 16 11.94 -0.39 42.29
CA ARG A 16 10.91 -1.28 42.87
C ARG A 16 10.75 -1.11 44.39
N HIS A 17 11.66 -0.38 45.04
CA HIS A 17 11.58 -0.03 46.46
C HIS A 17 10.76 1.25 46.70
N ILE A 18 10.95 2.28 45.87
CA ILE A 18 10.23 3.57 45.92
C ILE A 18 8.76 3.47 45.47
N ASN A 19 8.43 2.53 44.57
CA ASN A 19 7.08 2.39 44.00
C ASN A 19 6.21 1.34 44.72
N ARG A 20 6.41 1.14 46.03
CA ARG A 20 5.63 0.16 46.81
C ARG A 20 4.36 0.78 47.37
N LYS A 21 3.29 0.00 47.40
CA LYS A 21 1.95 0.43 47.84
C LYS A 21 1.88 0.85 49.32
N ASN A 22 2.88 0.49 50.15
CA ASN A 22 3.04 0.91 51.54
C ASN A 22 4.50 1.38 51.78
N PRO A 23 4.74 2.61 52.30
CA PRO A 23 6.10 3.10 52.59
C PRO A 23 6.75 2.35 53.75
N CYS A 24 8.08 2.17 53.68
CA CYS A 24 8.86 1.63 54.79
C CYS A 24 8.93 2.66 55.92
N LYS A 25 8.57 2.28 57.15
CA LYS A 25 8.88 3.08 58.35
C LYS A 25 10.38 2.94 58.64
N SER A 26 11.09 4.05 58.78
CA SER A 26 12.55 4.04 58.93
C SER A 26 12.97 3.28 60.19
N CYS A 27 13.68 2.17 60.00
CA CYS A 27 14.45 1.55 61.08
C CYS A 27 15.93 1.87 60.86
N HIS A 28 16.51 2.49 61.89
CA HIS A 28 17.89 2.91 61.99
C HIS A 28 18.87 1.74 61.82
N VAL A 29 19.95 2.03 61.11
CA VAL A 29 21.08 1.15 60.80
C VAL A 29 21.80 0.70 62.07
N ILE A 30 22.02 -0.60 62.28
CA ILE A 30 23.18 -1.09 63.06
C ILE A 30 23.85 -2.30 62.38
N LYS A 31 25.19 -2.26 62.46
CA LYS A 31 26.24 -2.99 61.76
C LYS A 31 26.50 -4.41 62.30
N ASN A 32 27.12 -5.23 61.44
CA ASN A 32 27.73 -6.55 61.68
C ASN A 32 28.42 -6.75 63.05
N LYS A 33 28.32 -7.97 63.62
CA LYS A 33 29.38 -8.67 64.38
C LYS A 33 29.14 -10.19 64.47
N LEU A 34 30.27 -10.91 64.53
CA LEU A 34 30.54 -12.38 64.54
C LEU A 34 29.91 -13.18 65.72
N PRO A 35 29.90 -14.53 65.67
CA PRO A 35 29.14 -15.40 66.58
C PRO A 35 29.91 -15.70 67.89
N PRO A 36 29.22 -16.15 68.95
CA PRO A 36 29.79 -17.28 69.69
C PRO A 36 28.80 -18.28 70.34
N LYS A 37 29.28 -19.53 70.33
CA LYS A 37 29.39 -20.54 71.40
C LYS A 37 28.16 -21.31 71.95
N SER A 38 28.34 -22.62 71.79
CA SER A 38 27.85 -23.75 72.58
C SER A 38 27.88 -23.55 74.10
N THR A 39 26.89 -24.16 74.77
CA THR A 39 27.11 -24.80 76.07
C THR A 39 26.47 -26.18 76.04
N GLU A 40 27.30 -27.16 76.33
CA GLU A 40 26.99 -28.58 76.51
C GLU A 40 26.37 -28.84 77.89
N LEU A 41 25.73 -30.02 78.00
CA LEU A 41 25.67 -30.98 79.12
C LEU A 41 24.24 -31.48 79.39
N PRO A 42 24.05 -32.70 79.92
CA PRO A 42 24.15 -33.99 79.23
C PRO A 42 22.84 -34.82 79.36
N PRO A 43 22.73 -36.00 78.72
CA PRO A 43 21.48 -36.77 78.66
C PRO A 43 21.38 -37.84 79.75
N LYS A 44 20.16 -38.21 80.17
CA LYS A 44 19.84 -39.50 80.83
C LYS A 44 18.31 -39.68 81.02
N PRO A 45 17.80 -40.91 81.22
CA PRO A 45 17.42 -41.81 80.13
C PRO A 45 15.95 -42.26 80.17
N THR A 46 15.51 -42.80 79.04
CA THR A 46 14.53 -43.86 78.78
C THR A 46 13.42 -44.13 79.82
N ASN A 47 12.16 -44.11 79.37
CA ASN A 47 11.35 -45.33 79.48
C ASN A 47 10.25 -45.40 78.43
N ILE A 48 10.28 -46.55 77.76
CA ILE A 48 9.25 -47.08 76.87
C ILE A 48 8.02 -47.37 77.73
N LEU A 49 6.86 -46.88 77.30
CA LEU A 49 5.61 -47.59 77.53
C LEU A 49 4.76 -47.44 76.27
N GLN A 50 4.73 -48.52 75.51
CA GLN A 50 3.64 -48.82 74.60
C GLN A 50 2.36 -48.86 75.42
N ASN A 51 1.37 -48.06 75.05
CA ASN A 51 -0.01 -48.38 75.35
C ASN A 51 -0.82 -48.19 74.07
N ASN A 52 -1.12 -49.32 73.45
CA ASN A 52 -2.24 -49.48 72.55
C ASN A 52 -3.52 -49.22 73.36
N HIS A 53 -4.32 -48.24 72.95
CA HIS A 53 -5.77 -48.30 73.15
C HIS A 53 -6.44 -47.87 71.85
N GLN A 54 -7.26 -48.78 71.34
CA GLN A 54 -8.06 -48.63 70.14
C GLN A 54 -9.22 -47.65 70.40
N ASN A 55 -9.41 -46.77 69.40
CA ASN A 55 -10.66 -46.20 68.89
C ASN A 55 -11.70 -45.63 69.87
N LEU A 56 -11.92 -44.32 69.78
CA LEU A 56 -13.26 -43.82 69.46
C LEU A 56 -13.20 -42.50 68.66
N SER A 57 -14.05 -42.49 67.64
CA SER A 57 -14.35 -41.46 66.65
C SER A 57 -14.40 -40.02 67.14
N ASN A 58 -13.72 -39.13 66.42
CA ASN A 58 -14.21 -37.77 66.18
C ASN A 58 -13.97 -37.42 64.71
N LEU A 59 -15.06 -37.30 63.95
CA LEU A 59 -15.09 -36.67 62.64
C LEU A 59 -14.70 -35.19 62.84
N SER A 60 -13.45 -34.85 62.55
CA SER A 60 -13.14 -33.55 62.00
C SER A 60 -12.79 -33.79 60.54
N GLU A 61 -13.50 -33.18 59.59
CA GLU A 61 -13.06 -33.13 58.20
C GLU A 61 -11.65 -32.53 58.15
N SER A 62 -10.63 -33.40 58.18
CA SER A 62 -9.25 -32.95 58.05
C SER A 62 -9.14 -32.38 56.65
N LYS A 63 -8.94 -31.06 56.50
CA LYS A 63 -8.72 -30.43 55.20
C LYS A 63 -7.57 -31.15 54.50
N GLN A 64 -7.90 -32.00 53.53
CA GLN A 64 -6.91 -32.68 52.71
C GLN A 64 -6.47 -31.74 51.59
N PHE A 65 -5.16 -31.54 51.46
CA PHE A 65 -4.56 -30.67 50.46
C PHE A 65 -4.13 -31.52 49.25
N LYS A 66 -4.69 -31.27 48.07
CA LYS A 66 -4.44 -32.07 46.85
C LYS A 66 -3.47 -31.36 45.90
N CYS A 67 -2.58 -32.11 45.27
CA CYS A 67 -1.69 -31.61 44.22
C CYS A 67 -2.39 -31.54 42.86
N ASN A 68 -2.40 -30.36 42.22
CA ASN A 68 -3.06 -30.18 40.92
C ASN A 68 -2.37 -30.90 39.74
N TYR A 69 -1.12 -31.31 39.91
CA TYR A 69 -0.33 -31.94 38.84
C TYR A 69 -0.39 -33.46 38.90
N CYS A 70 -0.14 -34.05 40.08
CA CYS A 70 -0.09 -35.51 40.25
C CYS A 70 -1.19 -36.08 41.13
N GLN A 71 -2.14 -35.25 41.57
CA GLN A 71 -3.34 -35.63 42.33
C GLN A 71 -3.10 -36.26 43.73
N ASN A 72 -1.86 -36.31 44.20
CA ASN A 72 -1.52 -36.78 45.55
C ASN A 72 -2.16 -35.88 46.63
N THR A 73 -2.65 -36.50 47.70
CA THR A 73 -3.28 -35.84 48.86
C THR A 73 -2.34 -35.75 50.05
N PHE A 74 -2.37 -34.63 50.76
CA PHE A 74 -1.52 -34.35 51.91
C PHE A 74 -2.37 -33.88 53.10
N VAL A 75 -1.96 -34.28 54.31
CA VAL A 75 -2.65 -33.92 55.55
C VAL A 75 -2.44 -32.45 55.92
N ARG A 76 -1.33 -31.84 55.46
CA ARG A 76 -0.96 -30.45 55.78
C ARG A 76 -0.51 -29.70 54.54
N ASN A 77 -0.80 -28.40 54.51
CA ASN A 77 -0.43 -27.50 53.40
C ASN A 77 1.08 -27.38 53.19
N ASP A 78 1.87 -27.40 54.28
CA ASP A 78 3.34 -27.36 54.22
C ASP A 78 3.92 -28.57 53.46
N SER A 79 3.28 -29.72 53.60
CA SER A 79 3.67 -30.97 52.95
C SER A 79 3.37 -30.93 51.45
N LEU A 80 2.22 -30.35 51.07
CA LEU A 80 1.88 -30.04 49.68
C LEU A 80 2.88 -29.04 49.08
N ASN A 81 3.19 -27.95 49.78
CA ASN A 81 4.13 -26.94 49.29
C ASN A 81 5.54 -27.50 49.08
N ARG A 82 6.04 -28.31 50.03
CA ARG A 82 7.32 -29.03 49.85
C ARG A 82 7.27 -30.07 48.73
N HIS A 83 6.09 -30.55 48.37
CA HIS A 83 5.91 -31.44 47.22
C HIS A 83 5.97 -30.65 45.91
N LEU A 84 5.21 -29.56 45.80
CA LEU A 84 5.19 -28.67 44.63
C LEU A 84 6.54 -27.98 44.37
N SER A 85 7.32 -27.70 45.41
CA SER A 85 8.61 -27.01 45.30
C SER A 85 9.72 -27.87 44.69
N GLY A 86 9.58 -29.20 44.62
CA GLY A 86 10.65 -30.02 44.06
C GLY A 86 10.50 -31.54 44.12
N ARG A 87 9.42 -32.08 44.71
CA ARG A 87 9.19 -33.54 44.81
C ARG A 87 8.07 -34.04 43.88
N CYS A 88 7.29 -33.14 43.27
CA CYS A 88 6.28 -33.49 42.28
C CYS A 88 6.94 -33.82 40.93
N LYS A 89 6.99 -35.11 40.57
CA LYS A 89 7.58 -35.58 39.30
C LYS A 89 6.82 -35.03 38.08
N VAL A 90 5.48 -35.05 38.12
CA VAL A 90 4.63 -34.58 37.00
C VAL A 90 4.82 -33.08 36.75
N LYS A 91 4.80 -32.25 37.81
CA LYS A 91 5.09 -30.82 37.70
C LYS A 91 6.49 -30.56 37.16
N LYS A 92 7.49 -31.29 37.67
CA LYS A 92 8.89 -31.16 37.21
C LYS A 92 9.03 -31.50 35.72
N GLN A 93 8.32 -32.51 35.25
CA GLN A 93 8.32 -32.87 33.82
C GLN A 93 7.66 -31.78 32.97
N GLN A 94 6.49 -31.29 33.35
CA GLN A 94 5.82 -30.19 32.63
C GLN A 94 6.63 -28.89 32.63
N ASP A 95 7.29 -28.55 33.75
CA ASP A 95 8.18 -27.39 33.83
C ASP A 95 9.38 -27.56 32.88
N ASN A 96 9.95 -28.76 32.76
CA ASN A 96 11.04 -29.05 31.82
C ASN A 96 10.58 -28.95 30.36
N GLU A 97 9.42 -29.50 30.02
CA GLU A 97 8.84 -29.42 28.67
C GLU A 97 8.55 -27.97 28.27
N LYS A 98 8.05 -27.17 29.22
CA LYS A 98 7.82 -25.74 29.03
C LYS A 98 9.13 -24.97 28.85
N GLU A 99 10.17 -25.31 29.60
CA GLU A 99 11.51 -24.70 29.46
C GLU A 99 12.12 -25.03 28.09
N ASP A 100 12.00 -26.27 27.62
CA ASP A 100 12.47 -26.68 26.28
C ASP A 100 11.75 -25.91 25.17
N LEU A 101 10.43 -25.78 25.27
CA LEU A 101 9.63 -24.99 24.32
C LEU A 101 10.01 -23.51 24.34
N LEU A 102 10.23 -22.95 25.53
CA LEU A 102 10.66 -21.56 25.68
C LEU A 102 12.05 -21.34 25.06
N GLN A 103 12.96 -22.29 25.24
CA GLN A 103 14.30 -22.21 24.65
C GLN A 103 14.26 -22.26 23.12
N LYS A 104 13.42 -23.13 22.53
CA LYS A 104 13.19 -23.17 21.09
C LYS A 104 12.65 -21.85 20.56
N LEU A 105 11.64 -21.28 21.20
CA LEU A 105 11.06 -19.99 20.82
C LEU A 105 12.09 -18.85 20.89
N VAL A 106 12.93 -18.83 21.93
CA VAL A 106 13.99 -17.83 22.08
C VAL A 106 15.03 -17.96 20.97
N ASN A 107 15.37 -19.18 20.55
CA ASN A 107 16.31 -19.42 19.45
C ASN A 107 15.73 -18.94 18.11
N GLU A 108 14.47 -19.29 17.80
CA GLU A 108 13.78 -18.81 16.58
C GLU A 108 13.69 -17.28 16.54
N MET A 109 13.38 -16.64 17.67
CA MET A 109 13.36 -15.17 17.75
C MET A 109 14.75 -14.56 17.53
N ALA A 110 15.82 -15.21 17.99
CA ALA A 110 17.19 -14.75 17.78
C ALA A 110 17.59 -14.86 16.30
N GLU A 111 17.23 -15.96 15.64
CA GLU A 111 17.46 -16.18 14.20
C GLU A 111 16.70 -15.15 13.35
N MET A 112 15.40 -14.97 13.61
CA MET A 112 14.58 -13.99 12.91
C MET A 112 15.11 -12.56 13.09
N LYS A 113 15.58 -12.21 14.30
CA LYS A 113 16.19 -10.91 14.57
C LYS A 113 17.49 -10.70 13.80
N ALA A 114 18.30 -11.75 13.63
CA ALA A 114 19.53 -11.69 12.85
C ALA A 114 19.23 -11.48 11.36
N GLU A 115 18.21 -12.15 10.83
CA GLU A 115 17.75 -11.99 9.45
C GLU A 115 17.20 -10.58 9.18
N ILE A 116 16.34 -10.05 10.06
CA ILE A 116 15.85 -8.67 9.98
C ILE A 116 17.02 -7.66 9.94
N LYS A 117 18.05 -7.89 10.77
CA LYS A 117 19.23 -7.02 10.79
C LYS A 117 19.96 -7.05 9.44
N LYS A 118 20.14 -8.23 8.85
CA LYS A 118 20.77 -8.39 7.52
C LYS A 118 19.96 -7.70 6.42
N ASN A 119 18.64 -7.86 6.44
CA ASN A 119 17.75 -7.24 5.46
C ASN A 119 17.76 -5.70 5.57
N ASN A 120 17.80 -5.17 6.80
CA ASN A 120 17.91 -3.72 7.01
C ASN A 120 19.24 -3.15 6.50
N GLU A 121 20.34 -3.89 6.65
CA GLU A 121 21.64 -3.49 6.08
C GLU A 121 21.61 -3.50 4.54
N GLU A 122 20.91 -4.45 3.91
CA GLU A 122 20.73 -4.49 2.47
C GLU A 122 19.84 -3.35 1.95
N ILE A 123 18.73 -3.05 2.64
CA ILE A 123 17.86 -1.91 2.33
C ILE A 123 18.66 -0.62 2.35
N ARG A 124 19.46 -0.39 3.41
CA ARG A 124 20.30 0.81 3.51
C ARG A 124 21.27 0.95 2.33
N ARG A 125 21.88 -0.14 1.87
CA ARG A 125 22.77 -0.11 0.70
C ARG A 125 22.01 0.24 -0.58
N LYS A 126 20.77 -0.24 -0.72
CA LYS A 126 19.91 0.10 -1.86
C LYS A 126 19.48 1.57 -1.82
N ASP A 127 19.13 2.09 -0.65
CA ASP A 127 18.79 3.50 -0.47
C ASP A 127 19.96 4.43 -0.83
N ASP A 128 21.18 4.09 -0.38
CA ASP A 128 22.39 4.83 -0.74
C ASP A 128 22.65 4.80 -2.27
N HIS A 129 22.35 3.68 -2.93
CA HIS A 129 22.47 3.56 -4.38
C HIS A 129 21.43 4.42 -5.11
N VAL A 130 20.18 4.41 -4.65
CA VAL A 130 19.09 5.23 -5.20
C VAL A 130 19.43 6.71 -5.09
N ALA A 131 19.88 7.18 -3.92
CA ALA A 131 20.30 8.57 -3.73
C ALA A 131 21.43 9.00 -4.70
N ASN A 132 22.36 8.09 -5.00
CA ASN A 132 23.43 8.35 -5.98
C ASN A 132 22.86 8.48 -7.41
N LEU A 133 21.93 7.60 -7.79
CA LEU A 133 21.26 7.67 -9.09
C LEU A 133 20.44 8.96 -9.25
N GLU A 134 19.71 9.37 -8.22
CA GLU A 134 18.97 10.64 -8.20
C GLU A 134 19.89 11.84 -8.42
N MET A 135 21.04 11.88 -7.74
CA MET A 135 22.02 12.95 -7.92
C MET A 135 22.61 12.96 -9.35
N LYS A 136 22.81 11.80 -9.97
CA LYS A 136 23.24 11.72 -11.38
C LYS A 136 22.17 12.22 -12.34
N LEU A 137 20.90 11.85 -12.12
CA LEU A 137 19.76 12.34 -12.90
C LEU A 137 19.65 13.86 -12.84
N GLN A 138 19.75 14.44 -11.65
CA GLN A 138 19.71 15.89 -11.47
C GLN A 138 20.85 16.61 -12.23
N LYS A 139 22.06 16.04 -12.24
CA LYS A 139 23.18 16.56 -13.03
C LYS A 139 22.87 16.52 -14.53
N LEU A 140 22.40 15.39 -15.04
CA LEU A 140 21.99 15.22 -16.45
C LEU A 140 20.88 16.19 -16.85
N GLU A 141 19.88 16.41 -15.99
CA GLU A 141 18.81 17.38 -16.23
C GLU A 141 19.37 18.81 -16.32
N SER A 142 20.31 19.17 -15.44
CA SER A 142 20.96 20.48 -15.46
C SER A 142 21.79 20.68 -16.74
N GLU A 143 22.45 19.63 -17.23
CA GLU A 143 23.21 19.65 -18.49
C GLU A 143 22.28 19.77 -19.70
N ASN A 144 21.21 18.97 -19.76
CA ASN A 144 20.19 19.06 -20.80
C ASN A 144 19.54 20.44 -20.86
N LYS A 145 19.26 21.06 -19.71
CA LYS A 145 18.75 22.44 -19.64
C LYS A 145 19.72 23.45 -20.28
N LYS A 146 21.03 23.29 -20.05
CA LYS A 146 22.06 24.12 -20.71
C LYS A 146 22.10 23.90 -22.21
N TYR A 147 21.97 22.64 -22.69
CA TYR A 147 21.91 22.34 -24.12
C TYR A 147 20.66 22.94 -24.78
N ILE A 148 19.48 22.82 -24.15
CA ILE A 148 18.24 23.44 -24.63
C ILE A 148 18.40 24.97 -24.74
N GLN A 149 19.02 25.60 -23.74
CA GLN A 149 19.26 27.05 -23.77
C GLN A 149 20.20 27.46 -24.92
N LYS A 150 21.24 26.66 -25.21
CA LYS A 150 22.13 26.89 -26.36
C LYS A 150 21.39 26.80 -27.69
N ILE A 151 20.49 25.80 -27.85
CA ILE A 151 19.67 25.63 -29.05
C ILE A 151 18.71 26.82 -29.23
N LYS A 152 18.03 27.26 -28.16
CA LYS A 152 17.15 28.44 -28.21
C LYS A 152 17.90 29.71 -28.63
N ASN A 153 19.09 29.94 -28.09
CA ASN A 153 19.90 31.10 -28.45
C ASN A 153 20.40 31.05 -29.91
N GLN A 154 20.69 29.85 -30.44
CA GLN A 154 21.04 29.68 -31.86
C GLN A 154 19.85 29.89 -32.81
N GLN A 155 18.64 29.51 -32.41
CA GLN A 155 17.42 29.77 -33.18
C GLN A 155 17.07 31.27 -33.21
N ASN A 156 17.22 31.98 -32.08
CA ASN A 156 16.98 33.43 -32.04
C ASN A 156 17.92 34.23 -32.96
N ASN A 157 19.18 33.82 -33.12
CA ASN A 157 20.11 34.48 -34.05
C ASN A 157 19.82 34.21 -35.54
N LYS A 158 19.04 33.17 -35.86
CA LYS A 158 18.57 32.91 -37.24
C LYS A 158 17.26 33.65 -37.56
N ILE A 159 16.49 34.04 -36.55
CA ILE A 159 15.19 34.72 -36.70
C ILE A 159 15.38 36.22 -37.00
N THR A 160 16.43 36.86 -36.48
CA THR A 160 16.65 38.31 -36.71
C THR A 160 16.92 38.69 -38.17
N THR A 161 17.37 37.74 -39.00
CA THR A 161 17.60 37.96 -40.44
C THR A 161 16.40 37.66 -41.33
N GLN A 162 15.27 37.20 -40.75
CA GLN A 162 14.04 36.84 -41.47
C GLN A 162 12.83 37.69 -41.03
N ASN A 163 13.05 38.87 -40.42
CA ASN A 163 11.98 39.72 -39.89
C ASN A 163 11.18 40.53 -40.95
N ASN A 164 11.09 40.08 -42.20
CA ASN A 164 10.19 40.70 -43.20
C ASN A 164 9.13 39.75 -43.76
N ILE A 165 9.09 38.49 -43.36
CA ILE A 165 8.05 37.55 -43.80
C ILE A 165 7.72 36.62 -42.63
N ASP A 166 6.84 37.08 -41.74
CA ASP A 166 5.80 36.22 -41.20
C ASP A 166 4.73 37.14 -40.61
N LYS A 167 3.71 37.39 -41.43
CA LYS A 167 2.37 37.65 -40.90
C LYS A 167 2.09 36.51 -39.95
N GLN A 168 2.02 36.82 -38.67
CA GLN A 168 1.39 36.00 -37.65
C GLN A 168 0.00 35.65 -38.20
N GLN A 169 -0.13 34.46 -38.79
CA GLN A 169 -1.43 33.90 -39.12
C GLN A 169 -2.06 33.59 -37.76
N ASN A 170 -2.82 34.54 -37.23
CA ASN A 170 -3.92 34.24 -36.32
C ASN A 170 -4.84 33.31 -37.09
N ILE A 171 -4.57 31.99 -37.01
CA ILE A 171 -5.55 31.00 -37.41
C ILE A 171 -6.64 31.09 -36.34
N ASN A 172 -7.61 31.96 -36.59
CA ASN A 172 -8.82 32.08 -35.79
C ASN A 172 -9.67 30.84 -36.09
N VAL A 173 -9.33 29.69 -35.48
CA VAL A 173 -10.10 28.46 -35.62
C VAL A 173 -11.35 28.62 -34.77
N ASN A 174 -12.43 29.10 -35.37
CA ASN A 174 -13.72 29.19 -34.72
C ASN A 174 -14.42 27.82 -34.80
N PHE A 175 -14.23 26.98 -33.79
CA PHE A 175 -14.93 25.70 -33.63
C PHE A 175 -15.60 25.65 -32.26
N LYS A 176 -16.71 24.91 -32.17
CA LYS A 176 -17.40 24.66 -30.91
C LYS A 176 -17.09 23.24 -30.45
N LEU A 177 -16.73 23.08 -29.18
CA LEU A 177 -16.53 21.78 -28.58
C LEU A 177 -17.87 21.05 -28.40
N LEU A 178 -17.91 19.75 -28.72
CA LEU A 178 -19.07 18.89 -28.55
C LEU A 178 -19.01 18.18 -27.20
N ALA A 179 -20.18 18.08 -26.56
CA ALA A 179 -20.32 17.35 -25.31
C ALA A 179 -19.89 15.89 -25.48
N PHE A 180 -19.33 15.33 -24.41
CA PHE A 180 -19.00 13.91 -24.35
C PHE A 180 -20.25 13.03 -24.52
N GLY A 181 -20.16 12.05 -25.41
CA GLY A 181 -21.26 11.22 -25.89
C GLY A 181 -22.07 11.84 -27.04
N LYS A 182 -21.70 13.03 -27.51
CA LYS A 182 -22.34 13.73 -28.64
C LYS A 182 -21.33 14.05 -29.76
N GLU A 183 -20.31 13.21 -29.90
CA GLU A 183 -19.26 13.40 -30.88
C GLU A 183 -19.79 13.35 -32.32
N ASP A 184 -19.17 14.15 -33.20
CA ASP A 184 -19.40 14.05 -34.63
C ASP A 184 -18.68 12.82 -35.20
N MET A 185 -19.46 11.90 -35.75
CA MET A 185 -19.00 10.63 -36.33
C MET A 185 -19.02 10.63 -37.86
N THR A 186 -19.29 11.76 -38.52
CA THR A 186 -19.42 11.82 -39.99
C THR A 186 -18.16 11.37 -40.74
N ASN A 187 -16.98 11.52 -40.14
CA ASN A 187 -15.70 11.09 -40.70
C ASN A 187 -15.43 9.58 -40.61
N LEU A 188 -16.34 8.79 -40.03
CA LEU A 188 -16.20 7.35 -39.92
C LEU A 188 -16.61 6.66 -41.24
N ALA A 189 -15.76 6.82 -42.26
CA ALA A 189 -15.96 6.20 -43.56
C ALA A 189 -15.81 4.66 -43.52
N ASP A 190 -16.43 3.96 -44.47
CA ASP A 190 -16.40 2.48 -44.58
C ASP A 190 -14.97 1.91 -44.51
N ASP A 191 -13.99 2.52 -45.20
CA ASP A 191 -12.62 2.02 -45.22
C ASP A 191 -11.91 2.16 -43.87
N VAL A 192 -12.23 3.21 -43.11
CA VAL A 192 -11.76 3.43 -41.75
C VAL A 192 -12.42 2.41 -40.81
N CYS A 193 -13.73 2.21 -40.92
CA CYS A 193 -14.46 1.17 -40.17
C CYS A 193 -13.82 -0.21 -40.35
N LYS A 194 -13.55 -0.63 -41.60
CA LYS A 194 -12.91 -1.92 -41.89
C LYS A 194 -11.57 -2.07 -41.18
N LYS A 195 -10.74 -1.01 -41.18
CA LYS A 195 -9.43 -1.01 -40.48
C LYS A 195 -9.60 -1.15 -38.97
N ILE A 196 -10.62 -0.50 -38.39
CA ILE A 196 -10.92 -0.57 -36.96
C ILE A 196 -11.47 -1.94 -36.57
N LEU A 197 -12.42 -2.50 -37.32
CA LEU A 197 -13.01 -3.83 -37.08
C LEU A 197 -11.95 -4.94 -37.11
N ASN A 198 -10.98 -4.85 -38.02
CA ASN A 198 -9.86 -5.81 -38.12
C ASN A 198 -8.94 -5.83 -36.88
N LYS A 199 -9.12 -4.90 -35.94
CA LYS A 199 -8.40 -4.88 -34.66
C LYS A 199 -9.01 -5.79 -33.59
N GLY A 200 -10.21 -6.34 -33.78
CA GLY A 200 -10.87 -7.24 -32.82
C GLY A 200 -11.00 -6.61 -31.43
N PHE A 201 -10.38 -7.20 -30.41
CA PHE A 201 -10.38 -6.67 -29.04
C PHE A 201 -9.84 -5.23 -28.89
N LYS A 202 -9.05 -4.75 -29.87
CA LYS A 202 -8.54 -3.38 -29.87
C LYS A 202 -9.41 -2.42 -30.68
N SER A 203 -10.53 -2.87 -31.26
CA SER A 203 -11.41 -2.03 -32.08
C SER A 203 -12.00 -0.86 -31.29
N VAL A 204 -12.48 -1.09 -30.06
CA VAL A 204 -12.99 -0.02 -29.19
C VAL A 204 -11.92 1.04 -28.89
N PRO A 205 -10.72 0.71 -28.37
CA PRO A 205 -9.65 1.70 -28.19
C PRO A 205 -9.29 2.47 -29.47
N ASN A 206 -9.24 1.79 -30.61
CA ASN A 206 -8.92 2.44 -31.90
C ASN A 206 -10.02 3.41 -32.34
N LEU A 207 -11.30 3.08 -32.11
CA LEU A 207 -12.38 4.01 -32.40
C LEU A 207 -12.36 5.22 -31.47
N VAL A 208 -12.08 5.02 -30.18
CA VAL A 208 -11.91 6.14 -29.23
C VAL A 208 -10.77 7.05 -29.66
N GLU A 209 -9.64 6.50 -30.08
CA GLU A 209 -8.50 7.27 -30.62
C GLU A 209 -8.92 8.13 -31.82
N PHE A 210 -9.58 7.49 -32.79
CA PHE A 210 -9.99 8.13 -34.03
C PHE A 210 -11.01 9.26 -33.82
N VAL A 211 -11.86 9.14 -32.79
CA VAL A 211 -12.92 10.11 -32.53
C VAL A 211 -12.43 11.26 -31.65
N HIS A 212 -11.85 10.95 -30.49
CA HIS A 212 -11.58 11.95 -29.45
C HIS A 212 -10.18 12.58 -29.54
N PHE A 213 -9.26 11.97 -30.31
CA PHE A 213 -7.86 12.42 -30.40
C PHE A 213 -7.43 12.72 -31.85
N ASN A 214 -8.39 12.94 -32.73
CA ASN A 214 -8.13 13.32 -34.10
C ASN A 214 -7.88 14.82 -34.22
N LYS A 215 -6.62 15.18 -34.48
CA LYS A 215 -6.14 16.57 -34.62
C LYS A 215 -6.93 17.42 -35.61
N ASN A 216 -7.58 16.80 -36.60
CA ASN A 216 -8.38 17.50 -37.61
C ASN A 216 -9.85 17.69 -37.20
N LYS A 217 -10.25 17.17 -36.04
CA LYS A 217 -11.60 17.21 -35.48
C LYS A 217 -11.57 17.73 -34.03
N PRO A 218 -11.11 18.98 -33.81
CA PRO A 218 -11.00 19.56 -32.48
C PRO A 218 -12.35 19.66 -31.74
N GLU A 219 -13.47 19.67 -32.46
CA GLU A 219 -14.82 19.61 -31.89
C GLU A 219 -15.06 18.37 -31.01
N ASN A 220 -14.34 17.26 -31.23
CA ASN A 220 -14.49 16.00 -30.47
C ASN A 220 -13.47 15.84 -29.33
N HIS A 221 -12.56 16.80 -29.12
CA HIS A 221 -11.51 16.72 -28.11
C HIS A 221 -12.05 16.98 -26.69
N ASN A 222 -12.95 16.12 -26.23
CA ASN A 222 -13.84 16.36 -25.09
C ASN A 222 -13.58 15.44 -23.88
N VAL A 223 -12.51 14.64 -23.89
CA VAL A 223 -12.17 13.71 -22.80
C VAL A 223 -10.66 13.45 -22.69
N TYR A 224 -10.11 13.45 -21.48
CA TYR A 224 -8.74 12.99 -21.21
C TYR A 224 -8.44 12.73 -19.72
N ILE A 225 -7.36 12.00 -19.45
CA ILE A 225 -6.83 11.82 -18.09
C ILE A 225 -5.69 12.81 -17.85
N SER A 226 -5.86 13.73 -16.90
CA SER A 226 -4.82 14.71 -16.53
C SER A 226 -3.68 14.07 -15.72
N ASN A 227 -4.03 13.18 -14.78
CA ASN A 227 -3.09 12.50 -13.87
C ASN A 227 -3.45 11.00 -13.72
N MET A 228 -2.45 10.14 -13.92
CA MET A 228 -2.57 8.67 -13.82
C MET A 228 -2.93 8.17 -12.42
N GLN A 229 -2.46 8.85 -11.37
CA GLN A 229 -2.67 8.43 -9.98
C GLN A 229 -4.13 8.54 -9.53
N ASN A 230 -4.94 9.32 -10.26
CA ASN A 230 -6.01 10.08 -9.64
C ASN A 230 -7.46 9.63 -9.91
N ASN A 231 -7.90 8.39 -10.10
CA ASN A 231 -9.32 7.92 -10.28
C ASN A 231 -10.40 8.76 -11.03
N TYR A 232 -10.07 9.89 -11.65
CA TYR A 232 -10.97 10.81 -12.32
C TYR A 232 -10.46 11.07 -13.74
N VAL A 233 -11.40 11.40 -14.61
CA VAL A 233 -11.22 11.78 -16.00
C VAL A 233 -11.85 13.17 -16.18
N LEU A 234 -11.19 14.04 -16.93
CA LEU A 234 -11.77 15.31 -17.34
C LEU A 234 -12.63 15.09 -18.59
N VAL A 235 -13.88 15.53 -18.52
CA VAL A 235 -14.90 15.34 -19.55
C VAL A 235 -15.61 16.67 -19.77
N TYR A 236 -15.79 17.07 -21.04
CA TYR A 236 -16.60 18.23 -21.37
C TYR A 236 -18.08 17.85 -21.47
N ASP A 237 -18.94 18.52 -20.72
CA ASP A 237 -20.38 18.21 -20.68
C ASP A 237 -21.23 18.99 -21.70
N GLY A 238 -20.61 19.91 -22.44
CA GLY A 238 -21.29 20.81 -23.38
C GLY A 238 -21.28 22.28 -22.93
N GLU A 239 -20.99 22.52 -21.66
CA GLU A 239 -20.81 23.85 -21.07
C GLU A 239 -19.39 24.00 -20.52
N ASP A 240 -18.95 23.05 -19.69
CA ASP A 240 -17.69 23.15 -18.96
C ASP A 240 -17.00 21.77 -18.77
N TRP A 241 -15.73 21.80 -18.39
CA TRP A 241 -14.91 20.63 -18.10
C TRP A 241 -15.16 20.12 -16.68
N LYS A 242 -15.78 18.95 -16.55
CA LYS A 242 -16.10 18.31 -15.28
C LYS A 242 -15.21 17.09 -15.01
N LEU A 243 -14.87 16.89 -13.74
CA LEU A 243 -14.25 15.64 -13.28
C LEU A 243 -15.34 14.58 -13.13
N LYS A 244 -15.14 13.42 -13.76
CA LYS A 244 -16.00 12.24 -13.63
C LYS A 244 -15.18 11.05 -13.17
N GLU A 245 -15.83 10.11 -12.49
CA GLU A 245 -15.19 8.87 -12.06
C GLU A 245 -14.66 8.10 -13.27
N ARG A 246 -13.40 7.67 -13.20
CA ARG A 246 -12.70 7.03 -14.31
C ARG A 246 -13.41 5.77 -14.79
N ASP A 247 -13.77 4.87 -13.88
CA ASP A 247 -14.31 3.57 -14.29
C ASP A 247 -15.65 3.70 -15.00
N ASN A 248 -16.51 4.65 -14.59
CA ASN A 248 -17.77 4.94 -15.25
C ASN A 248 -17.55 5.52 -16.66
N VAL A 249 -16.63 6.47 -16.82
CA VAL A 249 -16.32 7.05 -18.13
C VAL A 249 -15.72 6.00 -19.07
N LEU A 250 -14.81 5.16 -18.56
CA LEU A 250 -14.24 4.06 -19.35
C LEU A 250 -15.29 3.04 -19.76
N GLN A 251 -16.21 2.67 -18.85
CA GLN A 251 -17.32 1.77 -19.18
C GLN A 251 -18.23 2.38 -20.25
N GLN A 252 -18.62 3.65 -20.08
CA GLN A 252 -19.45 4.36 -21.05
C GLN A 252 -18.79 4.44 -22.44
N LEU A 253 -17.47 4.64 -22.51
CA LEU A 253 -16.73 4.57 -23.77
C LEU A 253 -16.81 3.19 -24.41
N ILE A 254 -16.67 2.12 -23.61
CA ILE A 254 -16.75 0.76 -24.11
C ILE A 254 -18.14 0.49 -24.67
N ASP A 255 -19.19 0.78 -23.91
CA ASP A 255 -20.57 0.48 -24.28
C ASP A 255 -20.96 1.23 -25.57
N ASN A 256 -20.79 2.56 -25.57
CA ASN A 256 -21.15 3.41 -26.70
C ASN A 256 -20.38 3.04 -27.98
N LYS A 257 -19.06 2.79 -27.88
CA LYS A 257 -18.26 2.48 -29.06
C LYS A 257 -18.49 1.03 -29.53
N THR A 258 -18.84 0.11 -28.64
CA THR A 258 -19.20 -1.26 -29.01
C THR A 258 -20.52 -1.29 -29.78
N GLU A 259 -21.52 -0.51 -29.36
CA GLU A 259 -22.79 -0.36 -30.08
C GLU A 259 -22.56 0.12 -31.52
N ILE A 260 -21.85 1.24 -31.69
CA ILE A 260 -21.52 1.81 -33.01
C ILE A 260 -20.76 0.82 -33.89
N LEU A 261 -19.79 0.09 -33.32
CA LEU A 261 -19.03 -0.89 -34.09
C LEU A 261 -19.86 -2.12 -34.46
N SER A 262 -20.82 -2.51 -33.64
CA SER A 262 -21.73 -3.62 -33.92
C SER A 262 -22.64 -3.28 -35.10
N ASP A 263 -23.25 -2.09 -35.08
CA ASP A 263 -24.07 -1.60 -36.19
C ASP A 263 -23.26 -1.55 -37.50
N LYS A 264 -22.05 -0.99 -37.44
CA LYS A 264 -21.15 -0.92 -38.60
C LYS A 264 -20.68 -2.28 -39.08
N PHE A 265 -20.54 -3.24 -38.19
CA PHE A 265 -20.16 -4.60 -38.57
C PHE A 265 -21.27 -5.27 -39.38
N ASP A 266 -22.52 -5.15 -38.93
CA ASP A 266 -23.68 -5.70 -39.62
C ASP A 266 -23.88 -5.04 -40.99
N GLU A 267 -23.76 -3.72 -41.07
CA GLU A 267 -23.84 -2.96 -42.33
C GLU A 267 -22.75 -3.37 -43.35
N LEU A 268 -21.54 -3.67 -42.86
CA LEU A 268 -20.38 -3.92 -43.70
C LEU A 268 -20.06 -5.41 -43.88
N LEU A 269 -20.82 -6.33 -43.30
CA LEU A 269 -20.52 -7.76 -43.25
C LEU A 269 -20.13 -8.34 -44.61
N ASN A 270 -20.90 -8.02 -45.66
CA ASN A 270 -20.67 -8.50 -47.04
C ASN A 270 -19.46 -7.86 -47.73
N LYS A 271 -18.89 -6.80 -47.16
CA LYS A 271 -17.75 -6.03 -47.70
C LYS A 271 -16.46 -6.28 -46.91
N LEU A 272 -16.50 -7.12 -45.87
CA LEU A 272 -15.36 -7.43 -45.00
C LEU A 272 -14.63 -8.69 -45.46
N ASP A 273 -13.32 -8.73 -45.22
CA ASP A 273 -12.54 -9.95 -45.40
C ASP A 273 -12.79 -10.91 -44.23
N GLU A 274 -12.73 -12.20 -44.55
CA GLU A 274 -12.89 -13.32 -43.61
C GLU A 274 -12.07 -13.18 -42.29
N PRO A 275 -10.77 -12.82 -42.33
CA PRO A 275 -10.01 -12.54 -41.11
C PRO A 275 -10.62 -11.44 -40.23
N THR A 276 -11.09 -10.35 -40.83
CA THR A 276 -11.74 -9.26 -40.09
C THR A 276 -13.03 -9.73 -39.42
N ILE A 277 -13.87 -10.47 -40.15
CA ILE A 277 -15.11 -11.06 -39.62
C ILE A 277 -14.81 -11.92 -38.39
N ARG A 278 -13.87 -12.87 -38.51
CA ARG A 278 -13.50 -13.76 -37.39
C ARG A 278 -12.98 -13.02 -36.17
N LYS A 279 -12.11 -12.01 -36.37
CA LYS A 279 -11.52 -11.24 -35.26
C LYS A 279 -12.57 -10.43 -34.52
N PHE A 280 -13.47 -9.79 -35.25
CA PHE A 280 -14.48 -8.93 -34.65
C PHE A 280 -15.61 -9.74 -34.03
N GLN A 281 -16.05 -10.83 -34.67
CA GLN A 281 -17.02 -11.77 -34.08
C GLN A 281 -16.51 -12.31 -32.74
N ARG A 282 -15.25 -12.74 -32.68
CA ARG A 282 -14.64 -13.18 -31.42
C ARG A 282 -14.65 -12.09 -30.34
N PHE A 283 -14.49 -10.83 -30.72
CA PHE A 283 -14.64 -9.73 -29.77
C PHE A 283 -16.09 -9.63 -29.27
N LEU A 284 -17.09 -9.68 -30.16
CA LEU A 284 -18.51 -9.62 -29.79
C LEU A 284 -18.91 -10.77 -28.87
N ASP A 285 -18.45 -11.99 -29.14
CA ASP A 285 -18.76 -13.19 -28.35
C ASP A 285 -18.19 -13.12 -26.92
N GLN A 286 -17.08 -12.38 -26.73
CA GLN A 286 -16.33 -12.30 -25.48
C GLN A 286 -16.42 -10.91 -24.82
N LYS A 287 -17.24 -9.99 -25.35
CA LYS A 287 -17.25 -8.57 -24.94
C LYS A 287 -17.67 -8.36 -23.48
N ASP A 288 -18.51 -9.26 -22.96
CA ASP A 288 -19.06 -9.21 -21.60
C ASP A 288 -18.16 -9.93 -20.57
N GLU A 289 -17.03 -10.54 -21.01
CA GLU A 289 -16.08 -11.16 -20.10
C GLU A 289 -15.29 -10.10 -19.31
N ASP A 290 -15.32 -10.17 -17.98
CA ASP A 290 -14.64 -9.22 -17.07
C ASP A 290 -13.17 -8.98 -17.43
N LYS A 291 -12.46 -10.04 -17.82
CA LYS A 291 -11.04 -9.96 -18.22
C LYS A 291 -10.86 -9.12 -19.49
N ILE A 292 -11.76 -9.26 -20.46
CA ILE A 292 -11.73 -8.50 -21.72
C ILE A 292 -12.06 -7.04 -21.44
N ILE A 293 -13.12 -6.77 -20.67
CA ILE A 293 -13.49 -5.42 -20.24
C ILE A 293 -12.33 -4.75 -19.51
N SER A 294 -11.70 -5.44 -18.55
CA SER A 294 -10.55 -4.93 -17.79
C SER A 294 -9.35 -4.60 -18.70
N ASN A 295 -9.04 -5.45 -19.68
CA ASN A 295 -7.98 -5.18 -20.65
C ASN A 295 -8.28 -3.94 -21.49
N ILE A 296 -9.51 -3.80 -21.98
CA ILE A 296 -9.94 -2.63 -22.77
C ILE A 296 -9.89 -1.37 -21.91
N LYS A 297 -10.35 -1.43 -20.65
CA LYS A 297 -10.23 -0.31 -19.69
C LYS A 297 -8.78 0.12 -19.50
N ASN A 298 -7.85 -0.83 -19.38
CA ASN A 298 -6.43 -0.52 -19.28
C ASN A 298 -5.88 0.16 -20.54
N ASP A 299 -6.26 -0.31 -21.73
CA ASP A 299 -5.88 0.32 -23.00
C ASP A 299 -6.40 1.75 -23.09
N LEU A 300 -7.68 1.95 -22.79
CA LEU A 300 -8.32 3.26 -22.80
C LEU A 300 -7.67 4.18 -21.78
N LYS A 301 -7.37 3.71 -20.56
CA LYS A 301 -6.67 4.50 -19.54
C LYS A 301 -5.33 5.01 -20.05
N LEU A 302 -4.52 4.16 -20.68
CA LEU A 302 -3.24 4.56 -21.25
C LEU A 302 -3.44 5.55 -22.41
N LEU A 303 -4.42 5.29 -23.27
CA LEU A 303 -4.73 6.12 -24.43
C LEU A 303 -5.17 7.54 -24.04
N LEU A 304 -6.13 7.66 -23.11
CA LEU A 304 -6.64 8.94 -22.61
C LEU A 304 -5.56 9.78 -21.92
N TYR A 305 -4.54 9.14 -21.32
CA TYR A 305 -3.43 9.84 -20.69
C TYR A 305 -2.34 10.23 -21.68
N ASN A 306 -1.91 9.29 -22.52
CA ASN A 306 -0.80 9.50 -23.46
C ASN A 306 -1.14 10.58 -24.49
N ASN A 307 -2.41 10.66 -24.91
CA ASN A 307 -2.87 11.63 -25.91
C ASN A 307 -3.42 12.92 -25.31
N LYS A 308 -3.34 13.13 -23.98
CA LYS A 308 -3.96 14.28 -23.28
C LYS A 308 -3.57 15.66 -23.80
N LYS A 309 -2.39 15.78 -24.40
CA LYS A 309 -1.87 17.04 -24.95
C LYS A 309 -2.73 17.58 -26.09
N ILE A 310 -3.47 16.72 -26.78
CA ILE A 310 -4.37 17.08 -27.88
C ILE A 310 -5.58 17.89 -27.33
N PRO A 311 -6.42 17.33 -26.43
CA PRO A 311 -7.51 18.10 -25.82
C PRO A 311 -7.06 19.23 -24.91
N GLU A 312 -5.92 19.12 -24.21
CA GLU A 312 -5.35 20.23 -23.43
C GLU A 312 -5.11 21.47 -24.31
N ARG A 313 -4.48 21.30 -25.48
CA ARG A 313 -4.24 22.39 -26.41
C ARG A 313 -5.53 22.98 -26.97
N THR A 314 -6.51 22.14 -27.30
CA THR A 314 -7.82 22.59 -27.77
C THR A 314 -8.52 23.44 -26.72
N ARG A 315 -8.46 23.03 -25.45
CA ARG A 315 -9.01 23.79 -24.33
C ARG A 315 -8.29 25.14 -24.15
N GLU A 316 -6.97 25.16 -24.21
CA GLU A 316 -6.17 26.38 -24.12
C GLU A 316 -6.54 27.40 -25.20
N LEU A 317 -6.77 26.94 -26.44
CA LEU A 317 -7.19 27.80 -27.55
C LEU A 317 -8.56 28.45 -27.32
N LEU A 318 -9.49 27.72 -26.70
CA LEU A 318 -10.82 28.27 -26.37
C LEU A 318 -10.73 29.32 -25.27
N SER A 319 -9.93 29.08 -24.23
CA SER A 319 -9.74 30.06 -23.14
C SER A 319 -9.11 31.37 -23.62
N SER A 320 -8.13 31.30 -24.53
CA SER A 320 -7.52 32.52 -25.09
C SER A 320 -8.50 33.35 -25.94
N ASN A 321 -9.43 32.69 -26.64
CA ASN A 321 -10.44 33.39 -27.45
C ASN A 321 -11.48 34.10 -26.55
N ASP A 322 -11.85 33.51 -25.42
CA ASP A 322 -12.79 34.12 -24.47
C ASP A 322 -12.18 35.39 -23.83
N ASP A 323 -10.90 35.36 -23.47
CA ASP A 323 -10.18 36.51 -22.91
C ASP A 323 -10.11 37.69 -23.92
N ASP A 324 -9.87 37.39 -25.20
CA ASP A 324 -9.85 38.39 -26.28
C ASP A 324 -11.25 39.01 -26.52
N ILE A 325 -12.32 38.21 -26.40
CA ILE A 325 -13.71 38.71 -26.51
C ILE A 325 -14.07 39.62 -25.33
N GLN A 326 -13.72 39.23 -24.10
CA GLN A 326 -13.99 40.05 -22.91
C GLN A 326 -13.24 41.39 -22.95
N MET A 327 -12.00 41.42 -23.45
CA MET A 327 -11.24 42.66 -23.66
C MET A 327 -11.89 43.59 -24.69
N ILE A 328 -12.52 43.05 -25.74
CA ILE A 328 -13.24 43.86 -26.74
C ILE A 328 -14.54 44.44 -26.15
N GLU A 329 -15.24 43.71 -25.29
CA GLU A 329 -16.47 44.17 -24.65
C GLU A 329 -16.21 45.23 -23.57
N VAL A 330 -15.11 45.12 -22.82
CA VAL A 330 -14.71 46.14 -21.82
C VAL A 330 -14.29 47.46 -22.48
N ASN A 331 -13.75 47.42 -23.70
CA ASN A 331 -13.37 48.63 -24.46
C ASN A 331 -14.53 49.27 -25.26
N LYS A 332 -15.74 48.71 -25.19
CA LYS A 332 -16.94 49.24 -25.85
C LYS A 332 -17.90 49.96 -24.90
N ASN A 333 -17.58 50.04 -23.61
CA ASN A 333 -18.27 50.84 -22.60
C ASN A 333 -17.36 51.99 -22.15
#